data_AF-A0A072N6H2-F1
#
_entry.id   AF-A0A072N6H2-F1
#
_cell.length_a   1.000
_cell.length_b   1.000
_cell.length_c   1.000
_cell.angle_alpha   90.00
_cell.angle_beta   90.00
_cell.angle_gamma   90.00
#
_symmetry.space_group_name_H-M   'P 1'
#
loop_
_entity.id
_entity.type
_entity.pdbx_description
1 polymer ?
#
loop_
_entity_poly.entity_id
_entity_poly.type
_entity_poly.pdbx_seq_one_letter_code
_entity_poly.pdbx_strand_id
1 'polypeptide(L)' 'MPDREFLRQRNALWARLRALPPDSPEVEAAANALADLVGWSREQVLAGLGLTAADLPQPGAAPNPPGEAE' A
#
# COMPACT_ATOMS: atom_id res chain seq x y z
N MET A 1 -17.25 4.39 -21.23
CA MET A 1 -17.27 4.76 -19.79
C MET A 1 -16.70 3.57 -19.03
N PRO A 2 -15.88 3.78 -17.99
CA PRO A 2 -15.41 2.66 -17.17
C PRO A 2 -16.60 1.92 -16.58
N ASP A 3 -16.49 0.58 -16.51
CA ASP A 3 -17.55 -0.28 -16.01
C ASP A 3 -17.89 0.05 -14.56
N ARG A 4 -19.18 0.01 -14.19
CA ARG A 4 -19.61 0.32 -12.82
C ARG A 4 -18.99 -0.64 -11.81
N GLU A 5 -18.75 -1.88 -12.23
CA GLU A 5 -18.02 -2.90 -11.47
C GLU A 5 -16.60 -2.44 -11.14
N PHE A 6 -15.86 -1.96 -12.15
CA PHE A 6 -14.49 -1.46 -12.01
C PHE A 6 -14.40 -0.33 -11.00
N LEU A 7 -15.31 0.66 -11.10
CA LEU A 7 -15.35 1.78 -10.15
C LEU A 7 -15.64 1.33 -8.72
N ARG A 8 -16.54 0.36 -8.53
CA ARG A 8 -16.81 -0.23 -7.21
C ARG A 8 -15.58 -0.93 -6.65
N GLN A 9 -14.92 -1.76 -7.44
CA GLN A 9 -13.78 -2.56 -7.01
C GLN A 9 -12.58 -1.67 -6.65
N ARG A 10 -12.29 -0.67 -7.49
CA ARG A 10 -11.27 0.34 -7.21
C ARG A 10 -11.54 1.10 -5.90
N ASN A 11 -12.77 1.57 -5.71
CA ASN A 11 -13.13 2.31 -4.49
C ASN A 11 -13.08 1.42 -3.24
N ALA A 12 -13.48 0.15 -3.34
CA ALA A 12 -13.37 -0.80 -2.24
C ALA A 12 -11.92 -1.06 -1.84
N LEU A 13 -11.01 -1.19 -2.82
CA LEU A 13 -9.57 -1.35 -2.56
C LEU A 13 -8.97 -0.10 -1.91
N TRP A 14 -9.32 1.10 -2.38
CA TRP A 14 -8.91 2.35 -1.73
C TRP A 14 -9.42 2.48 -0.30
N ALA A 15 -10.67 2.10 -0.04
CA ALA A 15 -11.24 2.12 1.30
C ALA A 15 -10.50 1.14 2.23
N ARG A 16 -10.19 -0.06 1.73
CA ARG A 16 -9.44 -1.07 2.49
C ARG A 16 -8.02 -0.59 2.81
N LEU A 17 -7.31 -0.01 1.83
CA LEU A 17 -5.97 0.54 2.04
C LEU A 17 -5.92 1.63 3.11
N ARG A 18 -6.93 2.49 3.20
CA ARG A 18 -7.00 3.54 4.24
C ARG A 18 -7.42 3.02 5.62
N ALA A 19 -8.11 1.88 5.66
CA ALA A 19 -8.57 1.28 6.91
C ALA A 19 -7.53 0.35 7.54
N LEU A 20 -6.63 -0.22 6.74
CA LEU A 20 -5.57 -1.09 7.21
C LEU A 20 -4.39 -0.27 7.78
N PRO A 21 -3.74 -0.76 8.85
CA PRO A 21 -2.51 -0.15 9.33
C PRO A 21 -1.38 -0.38 8.31
N PRO A 22 -0.49 0.62 8.08
CA PRO A 22 0.59 0.54 7.10
C PRO A 22 1.55 -0.64 7.37
N ASP A 23 1.65 -1.08 8.63
CA ASP A 23 2.47 -2.23 9.04
C ASP A 23 1.86 -3.61 8.73
N SER A 24 0.66 -3.67 8.15
CA SER A 24 0.00 -4.94 7.87
C SER A 24 0.41 -5.51 6.50
N PRO A 25 0.69 -6.82 6.40
CA PRO A 25 0.89 -7.49 5.10
C PRO A 25 -0.36 -7.42 4.20
N GLU A 26 -1.54 -7.13 4.77
CA GLU A 26 -2.75 -6.90 3.98
C GLU A 26 -2.68 -5.61 3.15
N VAL A 27 -1.89 -4.61 3.56
CA VAL A 27 -1.68 -3.37 2.79
C VAL A 27 -0.94 -3.70 1.49
N GLU A 28 0.11 -4.51 1.55
CA GLU A 28 0.84 -4.98 0.37
C GLU A 28 -0.07 -5.73 -0.61
N ALA A 29 -0.89 -6.65 -0.09
CA ALA A 29 -1.83 -7.41 -0.91
C ALA A 29 -2.88 -6.49 -1.57
N ALA A 30 -3.45 -5.55 -0.82
CA ALA A 30 -4.44 -4.61 -1.34
C ALA A 30 -3.83 -3.60 -2.33
N ALA A 31 -2.59 -3.16 -2.11
CA ALA A 31 -1.87 -2.24 -2.99
C ALA A 31 -1.54 -2.90 -4.32
N ASN A 32 -1.06 -4.16 -4.30
CA ASN A 32 -0.82 -4.94 -5.51
C ASN A 32 -2.11 -5.22 -6.30
N ALA A 33 -3.20 -5.57 -5.61
CA ALA A 33 -4.51 -5.77 -6.26
C ALA A 33 -5.04 -4.49 -6.91
N LEU A 34 -4.83 -3.33 -6.27
CA LEU A 34 -5.21 -2.04 -6.84
C LEU A 34 -4.33 -1.67 -8.03
N ALA A 35 -3.01 -1.85 -7.91
CA ALA A 35 -2.02 -1.64 -8.96
C ALA A 35 -2.37 -2.43 -10.23
N ASP A 36 -2.64 -3.73 -10.10
CA ASP A 36 -3.07 -4.60 -11.21
C ASP A 36 -4.38 -4.09 -11.83
N LEU A 37 -5.36 -3.74 -10.99
CA LEU A 37 -6.66 -3.28 -11.45
C LEU A 37 -6.57 -1.98 -12.27
N VAL A 38 -5.81 -0.99 -11.83
CA VAL A 38 -5.74 0.33 -12.49
C VAL A 38 -4.55 0.50 -13.45
N GLY A 39 -3.68 -0.52 -13.55
CA GLY A 39 -2.46 -0.47 -14.35
C GLY A 39 -1.39 0.47 -13.79
N TRP A 40 -1.34 0.63 -12.46
CA TRP A 40 -0.36 1.47 -11.77
C TRP A 40 0.76 0.62 -11.17
N SER A 41 1.90 1.24 -10.92
CA SER A 41 2.96 0.62 -10.11
C SER A 41 2.61 0.70 -8.62
N ARG A 42 3.13 -0.26 -7.82
CA ARG A 42 3.03 -0.25 -6.35
C ARG A 42 3.37 1.12 -5.76
N GLU A 43 4.46 1.74 -6.22
CA GLU A 43 4.91 3.05 -5.75
C GLU A 43 3.90 4.18 -6.03
N GLN A 44 3.19 4.13 -7.16
CA GLN A 44 2.16 5.11 -7.49
C GLN A 44 0.92 4.96 -6.59
N VAL A 45 0.55 3.72 -6.26
CA VAL A 45 -0.53 3.45 -5.31
C VAL A 45 -0.16 3.96 -3.90
N LEU A 46 1.06 3.70 -3.45
CA LEU A 46 1.56 4.19 -2.15
C LEU A 46 1.64 5.70 -2.10
N ALA A 47 2.12 6.34 -3.16
CA ALA A 47 2.13 7.80 -3.27
C ALA A 47 0.73 8.40 -3.15
N GLY A 48 -0.31 7.71 -3.67
CA GLY A 48 -1.71 8.12 -3.50
C GLY A 48 -2.25 7.98 -2.07
N LEU A 49 -1.59 7.22 -1.20
CA LEU A 49 -1.84 7.16 0.24
C LEU A 49 -1.00 8.17 1.03
N GLY A 50 -0.06 8.88 0.38
CA GLY A 50 0.96 9.69 1.06
C GLY A 50 2.06 8.84 1.71
N LEU A 51 2.15 7.56 1.36
CA LEU A 51 3.13 6.61 1.88
C LEU A 51 4.27 6.44 0.88
N THR A 52 5.44 6.10 1.38
CA THR A 52 6.59 5.70 0.54
C THR A 52 6.89 4.22 0.76
N ALA A 53 7.65 3.61 -0.15
CA ALA A 53 8.08 2.21 0.02
C ALA A 53 8.93 1.99 1.30
N ALA A 54 9.45 3.06 1.91
CA ALA A 54 10.18 3.03 3.17
C ALA A 54 9.25 3.08 4.41
N ASP A 55 7.99 3.48 4.23
CA ASP A 55 6.99 3.54 5.31
C ASP A 55 6.31 2.19 5.56
N LEU A 56 6.35 1.30 4.56
CA LEU A 56 5.88 -0.07 4.73
C LEU A 56 6.97 -0.96 5.32
N PRO A 57 6.60 -1.90 6.21
CA PRO A 57 7.53 -2.88 6.75
C PRO A 57 8.09 -3.68 5.59
N GLN A 58 9.41 -3.58 5.41
CA GLN A 58 10.08 -4.38 4.40
C GLN A 58 10.03 -5.83 4.87
N PRO A 59 9.52 -6.77 4.06
CA PRO A 59 9.54 -8.18 4.44
C PRO A 59 11.00 -8.61 4.60
N GLY A 60 11.46 -8.65 5.86
CA GLY A 60 12.84 -8.99 6.23
C GLY A 60 13.71 -7.85 6.76
N ALA A 61 13.20 -6.62 6.95
CA ALA A 61 13.94 -5.62 7.72
C ALA A 61 13.96 -6.03 9.20
N ALA A 62 15.09 -6.61 9.63
CA ALA A 62 15.38 -6.77 11.04
C ALA A 62 15.22 -5.41 11.75
N PRO A 63 14.66 -5.37 12.97
CA PRO A 63 14.60 -4.13 13.73
C PRO A 63 16.02 -3.60 13.88
N ASN A 64 16.25 -2.40 13.35
CA ASN A 64 17.52 -1.70 13.51
C ASN A 64 17.82 -1.61 15.02
N PRO A 65 18.92 -2.17 15.55
CA PRO A 65 19.25 -1.96 16.95
C PRO A 65 19.54 -0.47 17.18
N PRO A 66 19.14 0.09 18.34
CA PRO A 66 19.44 1.48 18.65
C PRO A 66 20.94 1.59 18.91
N GLY A 67 21.66 2.29 18.04
CA GLY A 67 23.03 2.71 18.29
C GLY A 67 23.30 4.03 17.58
N GLU A 68 23.88 5.05 18.18
CA GLU A 68 24.33 5.31 19.55
C GLU A 68 24.22 6.84 19.72
N ALA A 69 24.05 7.30 20.95
CA ALA A 69 24.23 8.70 21.29
C ALA A 69 25.73 9.04 21.17
N GLU A 70 26.07 10.09 20.44
CA GLU A 70 27.26 10.90 20.66
C GLU A 70 26.89 12.38 20.63
#